data_AF-A0A944JUF2-F1
#
_entry.id   AF-A0A944JUF2-F1
#
_cell.length_a   1.000
_cell.length_b   1.000
_cell.length_c   1.000
_cell.angle_alpha   90.00
_cell.angle_beta   90.00
_cell.angle_gamma   90.00
#
_symmetry.space_group_name_H-M   'P 1'
#
loop_
_entity.id
_entity.type
_entity.pdbx_description
1 polymer ?
#
loop_
_entity_poly.entity_id
_entity_poly.type
_entity_poly.pdbx_seq_one_letter_code
_entity_poly.pdbx_strand_id
1 'polypeptide(L)'
;HRALAAARAGADGAAELLAAVRDGYRALGLAERAALAELRLATLGAQSGAGAGELRGLLAVALRSAEALAEDEPQRIRRIALAELTSIRVESYLRSLEEAEAHSEDGAHDGPGSHGGHDHAQDHGHGPLAAELGAFVDAYASVVPDLAAEAEEMLGRIALTEGDPERAVALLAGSADRSVAAGRPWLAVDPLVLRAGVLVSLERPEEAEEAVRAGLAHATEVTDPETQGVVRLTLADILLRRDDADAEAAGHALEASYWFDQAGLTADGGAQARLLLARCHARGGRVAEAAEVLQSTLPDLLEHGEGQAASVREFLGDLLRDLNDPRGAAEQYLLAAEVTKDWEDPRPQANFAQSAADQLSEARLVPEAAAAYERALELRRRSKDAPIAEVRILRSLAWLGLREEVTGATVARARTRMGEAAEVLAEALAQDPEDREARAELAETWHQLAQVLDRWVSTSEEDEDDEDDPGDDEETGPTEPLGAAELEALRQEEIVLWERAAGLYAELGPDRLEARFQCVNNAAWTENELGRPEAGAARVTALADEIRALPEDMAPEWLLESADRTARHMRDAAS
;
A
#
# COMPACT_ATOMS: atom_id res chain seq x y z
N HIS A 1 0.52 -20.86 -45.15
CA HIS A 1 0.33 -21.36 -43.77
C HIS A 1 1.64 -21.88 -43.16
N ARG A 2 2.27 -22.94 -43.69
CA ARG A 2 3.54 -23.49 -43.14
C ARG A 2 4.64 -22.44 -42.94
N ALA A 3 4.88 -21.56 -43.93
CA ALA A 3 5.87 -20.49 -43.82
C ALA A 3 5.55 -19.48 -42.70
N LEU A 4 4.26 -19.16 -42.47
CA LEU A 4 3.84 -18.25 -41.39
C LEU A 4 3.95 -18.89 -40.02
N ALA A 5 3.65 -20.18 -39.92
CA ALA A 5 3.85 -20.93 -38.68
C ALA A 5 5.35 -21.03 -38.33
N ALA A 6 6.20 -21.31 -39.31
CA ALA A 6 7.66 -21.35 -39.14
C ALA A 6 8.21 -19.98 -38.71
N ALA A 7 7.76 -18.89 -39.33
CA ALA A 7 8.17 -17.53 -38.97
C ALA A 7 7.76 -17.17 -37.53
N ARG A 8 6.52 -17.47 -37.13
CA ARG A 8 6.05 -17.23 -35.75
C ARG A 8 6.80 -18.06 -34.71
N ALA A 9 7.24 -19.26 -35.06
CA ALA A 9 7.99 -20.15 -34.18
C ALA A 9 9.50 -19.86 -34.16
N GLY A 10 9.98 -18.85 -34.91
CA GLY A 10 11.40 -18.55 -35.04
C GLY A 10 12.23 -19.71 -35.62
N ALA A 11 11.62 -20.56 -36.46
CA ALA A 11 12.28 -21.77 -36.95
C ALA A 11 13.37 -21.48 -37.98
N ASP A 12 14.47 -22.25 -37.92
CA ASP A 12 15.53 -22.23 -38.93
C ASP A 12 14.94 -22.46 -40.34
N GLY A 13 15.29 -21.58 -41.29
CA GLY A 13 14.78 -21.63 -42.67
C GLY A 13 13.42 -20.96 -42.90
N ALA A 14 12.82 -20.28 -41.90
CA ALA A 14 11.58 -19.52 -42.09
C ALA A 14 11.70 -18.43 -43.19
N ALA A 15 12.86 -17.78 -43.29
CA ALA A 15 13.15 -16.77 -44.32
C ALA A 15 13.14 -17.37 -45.73
N GLU A 16 13.75 -18.55 -45.91
CA GLU A 16 13.76 -19.27 -47.19
C GLU A 16 12.34 -19.68 -47.60
N LEU A 17 11.54 -20.16 -46.65
CA LEU A 17 10.14 -20.51 -46.89
C LEU A 17 9.30 -19.29 -47.27
N LEU A 18 9.50 -18.14 -46.64
CA LEU A 18 8.80 -16.90 -46.99
C LEU A 18 9.26 -16.35 -48.36
N ALA A 19 10.55 -16.44 -48.68
CA ALA A 19 11.08 -16.06 -49.99
C ALA A 19 10.51 -16.95 -51.12
N ALA A 20 10.44 -18.27 -50.90
CA ALA A 20 9.82 -19.19 -51.84
C ALA A 20 8.32 -18.89 -52.03
N VAL A 21 7.60 -18.54 -50.97
CA VAL A 21 6.17 -18.13 -51.05
C VAL A 21 6.02 -16.84 -51.85
N ARG A 22 6.88 -15.85 -51.61
CA ARG A 22 6.90 -14.59 -52.37
C ARG A 22 7.12 -14.86 -53.86
N ASP A 23 8.14 -15.65 -54.21
CA ASP A 23 8.48 -15.92 -55.60
C ASP A 23 7.39 -16.75 -56.29
N GLY A 24 6.74 -17.65 -55.55
CA GLY A 24 5.51 -18.31 -55.98
C GLY A 24 4.37 -17.34 -56.30
N TYR A 25 4.13 -16.32 -55.46
CA TYR A 25 3.12 -15.30 -55.76
C TYR A 25 3.47 -14.48 -57.00
N ARG A 26 4.75 -14.12 -57.19
CA ARG A 26 5.20 -13.43 -58.40
C ARG A 26 4.97 -14.27 -59.66
N ALA A 27 5.31 -15.55 -59.62
CA ALA A 27 5.10 -16.47 -60.74
C ALA A 27 3.60 -16.63 -61.10
N LEU A 28 2.71 -16.49 -60.11
CA LEU A 28 1.26 -16.52 -60.29
C LEU A 28 0.65 -15.17 -60.69
N GLY A 29 1.46 -14.10 -60.80
CA GLY A 29 0.96 -12.75 -61.08
C GLY A 29 0.22 -12.09 -59.91
N LEU A 30 0.33 -12.63 -58.69
CA LEU A 30 -0.31 -12.11 -57.47
C LEU A 30 0.60 -11.09 -56.79
N ALA A 31 0.77 -9.94 -57.43
CA ALA A 31 1.68 -8.89 -57.00
C ALA A 31 1.36 -8.36 -55.57
N GLU A 32 0.07 -8.27 -55.22
CA GLU A 32 -0.42 -7.81 -53.93
C GLU A 32 -0.01 -8.73 -52.77
N ARG A 33 0.04 -10.05 -53.04
CA ARG A 33 0.48 -11.06 -52.08
C ARG A 33 2.00 -11.17 -52.03
N ALA A 34 2.68 -10.96 -53.16
CA ALA A 34 4.12 -10.86 -53.20
C ALA A 34 4.63 -9.66 -52.38
N ALA A 35 4.00 -8.49 -52.50
CA ALA A 35 4.32 -7.31 -51.71
C ALA A 35 4.13 -7.55 -50.20
N LEU A 36 3.05 -8.21 -49.78
CA LEU A 36 2.88 -8.61 -48.38
C LEU A 36 3.95 -9.61 -47.91
N ALA A 37 4.37 -10.53 -48.78
CA ALA A 37 5.41 -11.49 -48.43
C ALA A 37 6.79 -10.81 -48.25
N GLU A 38 7.10 -9.78 -49.05
CA GLU A 38 8.31 -8.95 -48.85
C GLU A 38 8.29 -8.23 -47.50
N LEU A 39 7.15 -7.65 -47.11
CA LEU A 39 7.04 -7.00 -45.80
C LEU A 39 7.21 -8.00 -44.64
N ARG A 40 6.69 -9.22 -44.80
CA ARG A 40 6.86 -10.29 -43.80
C ARG A 40 8.31 -10.75 -43.69
N LEU A 41 9.07 -10.74 -44.79
CA LEU A 41 10.51 -11.00 -44.75
C LEU A 41 11.25 -9.93 -43.97
N ALA A 42 10.90 -8.64 -44.16
CA ALA A 42 11.47 -7.55 -43.37
C ALA A 42 11.15 -7.70 -41.87
N THR A 43 9.90 -8.04 -41.53
CA THR A 43 9.48 -8.26 -40.13
C THR A 43 10.21 -9.44 -39.50
N LEU A 44 10.37 -10.55 -40.23
CA LEU A 44 11.13 -11.71 -39.76
C LEU A 44 12.60 -11.37 -39.58
N GLY A 45 13.20 -10.62 -40.51
CA GLY A 45 14.57 -10.13 -40.36
C GLY A 45 14.76 -9.35 -39.07
N ALA A 46 13.80 -8.49 -38.72
CA ALA A 46 13.87 -7.71 -37.48
C ALA A 46 13.81 -8.62 -36.24
N GLN A 47 12.94 -9.63 -36.26
CA GLN A 47 12.83 -10.63 -35.18
C GLN A 47 14.06 -11.52 -35.04
N SER A 48 14.77 -11.80 -36.14
CA SER A 48 15.97 -12.62 -36.17
C SER A 48 17.27 -11.83 -35.91
N GLY A 49 17.18 -10.53 -35.60
CA GLY A 49 18.34 -9.69 -35.32
C GLY A 49 19.23 -9.40 -36.53
N ALA A 50 18.64 -9.29 -37.73
CA ALA A 50 19.39 -8.89 -38.92
C ALA A 50 20.01 -7.49 -38.75
N GLY A 51 21.17 -7.25 -39.36
CA GLY A 51 21.87 -5.97 -39.23
C GLY A 51 21.08 -4.78 -39.80
N ALA A 52 21.30 -3.58 -39.25
CA ALA A 52 20.55 -2.38 -39.61
C ALA A 52 20.50 -2.09 -41.12
N GLY A 53 21.62 -2.26 -41.83
CA GLY A 53 21.69 -2.09 -43.29
C GLY A 53 20.86 -3.11 -44.08
N GLU A 54 20.81 -4.35 -43.60
CA GLU A 54 19.99 -5.41 -44.20
C GLU A 54 18.49 -5.13 -44.00
N LEU A 55 18.11 -4.72 -42.78
CA LEU A 55 16.72 -4.37 -42.45
C LEU A 55 16.20 -3.19 -43.27
N ARG A 56 16.97 -2.11 -43.37
CA ARG A 56 16.63 -0.96 -44.22
C ARG A 56 16.48 -1.39 -45.69
N GLY A 57 17.33 -2.30 -46.16
CA GLY A 57 17.23 -2.90 -47.49
C GLY A 57 15.93 -3.67 -47.71
N LEU A 58 15.57 -4.56 -46.77
CA LEU A 58 14.34 -5.37 -46.82
C LEU A 58 13.08 -4.49 -46.77
N LEU A 59 13.05 -3.49 -45.89
CA LEU A 59 11.94 -2.53 -45.78
C LEU A 59 11.78 -1.71 -47.07
N ALA A 60 12.89 -1.23 -47.65
CA ALA A 60 12.85 -0.48 -48.90
C ALA A 60 12.36 -1.35 -50.09
N VAL A 61 12.69 -2.65 -50.10
CA VAL A 61 12.14 -3.60 -51.08
C VAL A 61 10.63 -3.81 -50.88
N ALA A 62 10.18 -3.94 -49.63
CA ALA A 62 8.77 -4.11 -49.30
C ALA A 62 7.94 -2.88 -49.73
N LEU A 63 8.41 -1.67 -49.40
CA LEU A 63 7.76 -0.41 -49.78
C LEU A 63 7.68 -0.26 -51.31
N ARG A 64 8.79 -0.41 -52.03
CA ARG A 64 8.79 -0.35 -53.50
C ARG A 64 7.86 -1.39 -54.13
N SER A 65 7.78 -2.59 -53.55
CA SER A 65 6.87 -3.63 -54.03
C SER A 65 5.40 -3.27 -53.83
N ALA A 66 5.07 -2.55 -52.76
CA ALA A 66 3.72 -2.03 -52.51
C ALA A 66 3.38 -0.84 -53.44
N GLU A 67 4.32 0.08 -53.65
CA GLU A 67 4.15 1.22 -54.55
C GLU A 67 3.99 0.82 -56.02
N ALA A 68 4.65 -0.27 -56.42
CA ALA A 68 4.60 -0.84 -57.77
C ALA A 68 3.30 -1.58 -58.09
N LEU A 69 2.40 -1.75 -57.13
CA LEU A 69 1.05 -2.27 -57.40
C LEU A 69 0.29 -1.30 -58.31
N ALA A 70 -0.56 -1.83 -59.18
CA ALA A 70 -1.36 -1.04 -60.10
C ALA A 70 -2.29 -0.08 -59.33
N GLU A 71 -2.55 1.11 -59.88
CA GLU A 71 -3.36 2.13 -59.20
C GLU A 71 -4.78 1.68 -58.87
N ASP A 72 -5.33 0.74 -59.65
CA ASP A 72 -6.65 0.14 -59.47
C ASP A 72 -6.65 -1.08 -58.53
N GLU A 73 -5.50 -1.54 -58.04
CA GLU A 73 -5.40 -2.65 -57.08
C GLU A 73 -6.03 -2.22 -55.73
N PRO A 74 -7.14 -2.83 -55.29
CA PRO A 74 -7.88 -2.38 -54.11
C PRO A 74 -7.05 -2.40 -52.82
N GLN A 75 -6.04 -3.26 -52.72
CA GLN A 75 -5.18 -3.35 -51.54
C GLN A 75 -3.96 -2.43 -51.59
N ARG A 76 -3.72 -1.71 -52.71
CA ARG A 76 -2.50 -0.91 -52.91
C ARG A 76 -2.23 0.05 -51.75
N ILE A 77 -3.20 0.90 -51.43
CA ILE A 77 -3.04 1.91 -50.36
C ILE A 77 -2.75 1.23 -49.02
N ARG A 78 -3.46 0.15 -48.70
CA ARG A 78 -3.22 -0.62 -47.47
C ARG A 78 -1.82 -1.22 -47.42
N ARG A 79 -1.30 -1.72 -48.55
CA ARG A 79 0.06 -2.28 -48.61
C ARG A 79 1.14 -1.23 -48.40
N ILE A 80 0.95 -0.04 -48.98
CA ILE A 80 1.86 1.09 -48.81
C ILE A 80 1.86 1.52 -47.35
N ALA A 81 0.68 1.80 -46.78
CA ALA A 81 0.54 2.22 -45.38
C ALA A 81 1.15 1.19 -44.39
N LEU A 82 0.92 -0.11 -44.61
CA LEU A 82 1.48 -1.15 -43.75
C LEU A 82 3.02 -1.20 -43.83
N ALA A 83 3.59 -1.00 -45.02
CA ALA A 83 5.04 -0.95 -45.21
C ALA A 83 5.63 0.29 -44.54
N GLU A 84 5.02 1.46 -44.72
CA GLU A 84 5.44 2.72 -44.09
C GLU A 84 5.38 2.66 -42.56
N LEU A 85 4.27 2.21 -41.98
CA LEU A 85 4.13 2.09 -40.52
C LEU A 85 5.17 1.11 -39.93
N THR A 86 5.41 -0.01 -40.61
CA THR A 86 6.44 -0.97 -40.21
C THR A 86 7.84 -0.36 -40.30
N SER A 87 8.10 0.42 -41.35
CA SER A 87 9.36 1.15 -41.50
C SER A 87 9.59 2.16 -40.38
N ILE A 88 8.57 2.95 -40.02
CA ILE A 88 8.64 3.91 -38.90
C ILE A 88 9.02 3.18 -37.60
N ARG A 89 8.32 2.08 -37.28
CA ARG A 89 8.58 1.30 -36.06
C ARG A 89 9.99 0.71 -36.01
N VAL A 90 10.42 0.07 -37.11
CA VAL A 90 11.73 -0.59 -37.16
C VAL A 90 12.86 0.44 -37.17
N GLU A 91 12.71 1.54 -37.91
CA GLU A 91 13.75 2.58 -37.97
C GLU A 91 13.97 3.24 -36.61
N SER A 92 12.90 3.47 -35.83
CA SER A 92 13.05 3.94 -34.45
C SER A 92 13.89 2.99 -33.60
N TYR A 93 13.64 1.68 -33.69
CA TYR A 93 14.43 0.68 -32.97
C TYR A 93 15.91 0.67 -33.40
N LEU A 94 16.17 0.79 -34.72
CA LEU A 94 17.52 0.84 -35.25
C LEU A 94 18.30 2.07 -34.78
N ARG A 95 17.67 3.26 -34.76
CA ARG A 95 18.30 4.49 -34.24
C ARG A 95 18.73 4.30 -32.78
N SER A 96 17.86 3.74 -31.94
CA SER A 96 18.19 3.47 -30.54
C SER A 96 19.34 2.47 -30.36
N LEU A 97 19.47 1.46 -31.23
CA LEU A 97 20.61 0.53 -31.19
C LEU A 97 21.91 1.21 -31.63
N GLU A 98 21.90 1.96 -32.73
CA GLU A 98 23.06 2.66 -33.26
C GLU A 98 23.59 3.72 -32.26
N GLU A 99 22.70 4.39 -31.53
CA GLU A 99 23.04 5.33 -30.45
C GLU A 99 23.67 4.63 -29.25
N ALA A 100 23.14 3.48 -28.83
CA ALA A 100 23.72 2.69 -27.73
C ALA A 100 25.13 2.16 -28.07
N GLU A 101 25.35 1.75 -29.33
CA GLU A 101 26.67 1.35 -29.83
C GLU A 101 27.64 2.54 -29.85
N ALA A 102 27.22 3.71 -30.35
CA ALA A 102 28.04 4.91 -30.35
C ALA A 102 28.46 5.38 -28.94
N HIS A 103 27.55 5.29 -27.96
CA HIS A 103 27.86 5.61 -26.56
C HIS A 103 28.78 4.56 -25.88
N SER A 104 28.80 3.32 -26.36
CA SER A 104 29.71 2.28 -25.86
C SER A 104 31.15 2.42 -26.38
N GLU A 105 31.34 3.01 -27.55
CA GLU A 105 32.67 3.24 -28.15
C GLU A 105 33.38 4.48 -27.60
N ASP A 106 32.64 5.50 -27.15
CA ASP A 106 33.20 6.73 -26.54
C ASP A 106 33.49 6.60 -25.03
N GLY A 107 33.07 5.52 -24.37
CA GLY A 107 33.24 5.30 -22.92
C GLY A 107 34.59 4.71 -22.47
N ALA A 108 35.57 4.53 -23.37
CA ALA A 108 36.86 3.90 -23.05
C ALA A 108 37.88 4.81 -22.33
N HIS A 109 37.52 6.05 -22.00
CA HIS A 109 38.36 6.98 -21.24
C HIS A 109 37.56 7.75 -20.19
N ASP A 110 37.32 7.15 -19.02
CA ASP A 110 37.42 7.91 -17.77
C ASP A 110 37.57 6.99 -16.54
N GLY A 111 38.49 7.39 -15.65
CA GLY A 111 38.91 6.63 -14.47
C GLY A 111 37.90 6.68 -13.31
N PRO A 112 38.11 5.87 -12.25
CA PRO A 112 37.14 5.69 -11.20
C PRO A 112 37.16 6.88 -10.24
N GLY A 113 36.12 7.70 -10.28
CA GLY A 113 35.82 8.63 -9.19
C GLY A 113 35.00 9.85 -9.58
N SER A 114 33.67 9.72 -9.59
CA SER A 114 32.76 10.77 -9.11
C SER A 114 31.33 10.24 -9.02
N HIS A 115 30.83 10.06 -7.80
CA HIS A 115 29.41 9.95 -7.51
C HIS A 115 28.81 11.36 -7.40
N GLY A 116 27.70 11.62 -8.10
CA GLY A 116 26.82 12.75 -7.79
C GLY A 116 26.11 13.34 -9.00
N GLY A 117 24.78 13.19 -9.03
CA GLY A 117 23.87 13.99 -9.86
C GLY A 117 23.20 13.22 -10.99
N HIS A 118 22.14 12.45 -10.67
CA HIS A 118 21.13 12.05 -11.65
C HIS A 118 20.36 13.30 -12.07
N ASP A 119 20.85 13.98 -13.11
CA ASP A 119 20.09 14.99 -13.84
C ASP A 119 19.26 14.26 -14.91
N HIS A 120 17.94 14.29 -14.74
CA HIS A 120 16.95 13.90 -15.73
C HIS A 120 17.00 14.89 -16.89
N ALA A 121 17.40 14.45 -18.10
CA ALA A 121 16.92 14.95 -19.40
C ALA A 121 17.88 14.51 -20.52
N GLN A 122 17.63 13.34 -21.12
CA GLN A 122 18.04 13.08 -22.50
C GLN A 122 16.84 12.53 -23.27
N ASP A 123 15.99 13.49 -23.65
CA ASP A 123 14.86 13.41 -24.57
C ASP A 123 15.38 13.30 -26.03
N HIS A 124 15.92 12.14 -26.41
CA HIS A 124 16.73 12.06 -27.65
C HIS A 124 16.29 11.04 -28.72
N GLY A 125 15.12 10.39 -28.58
CA GLY A 125 14.58 9.50 -29.63
C GLY A 125 13.09 9.67 -29.96
N HIS A 126 12.30 10.31 -29.10
CA HIS A 126 10.85 10.31 -29.18
C HIS A 126 10.28 11.35 -30.14
N GLY A 127 10.88 12.55 -30.21
CA GLY A 127 10.42 13.63 -31.09
C GLY A 127 10.33 13.26 -32.59
N PRO A 128 11.38 12.68 -33.21
CA PRO A 128 11.34 12.25 -34.61
C PRO A 128 10.29 11.15 -34.87
N LEU A 129 10.19 10.17 -33.98
CA LEU A 129 9.19 9.10 -34.09
C LEU A 129 7.75 9.66 -33.98
N ALA A 130 7.50 10.55 -33.03
CA ALA A 130 6.20 11.18 -32.86
C ALA A 130 5.80 12.02 -34.09
N ALA A 131 6.75 12.73 -34.72
CA ALA A 131 6.48 13.48 -35.94
C ALA A 131 6.15 12.56 -37.14
N GLU A 132 6.90 11.46 -37.31
CA GLU A 132 6.67 10.47 -38.36
C GLU A 132 5.32 9.77 -38.19
N LEU A 133 4.95 9.36 -36.97
CA LEU A 133 3.66 8.76 -36.66
C LEU A 133 2.50 9.75 -36.85
N GLY A 134 2.67 11.01 -36.44
CA GLY A 134 1.66 12.06 -36.65
C GLY A 134 1.39 12.29 -38.13
N ALA A 135 2.44 12.41 -38.94
CA ALA A 135 2.32 12.53 -40.39
C ALA A 135 1.65 11.29 -41.03
N PHE A 136 1.93 10.09 -40.51
CA PHE A 136 1.28 8.86 -40.95
C PHE A 136 -0.23 8.89 -40.66
N VAL A 137 -0.63 9.28 -39.45
CA VAL A 137 -2.04 9.41 -39.07
C VAL A 137 -2.76 10.42 -39.98
N ASP A 138 -2.18 11.60 -40.18
CA ASP A 138 -2.75 12.64 -41.06
C ASP A 138 -2.97 12.16 -42.49
N ALA A 139 -2.05 11.35 -43.01
CA ALA A 139 -2.12 10.81 -44.37
C ALA A 139 -3.16 9.69 -44.54
N TYR A 140 -3.32 8.83 -43.52
CA TYR A 140 -4.02 7.55 -43.68
C TYR A 140 -5.31 7.38 -42.87
N ALA A 141 -5.60 8.29 -41.92
CA ALA A 141 -6.74 8.20 -41.00
C ALA A 141 -8.10 7.93 -41.67
N SER A 142 -8.34 8.47 -42.86
CA SER A 142 -9.62 8.31 -43.59
C SER A 142 -9.67 7.09 -44.51
N VAL A 143 -8.53 6.47 -44.82
CA VAL A 143 -8.43 5.44 -45.85
C VAL A 143 -8.12 4.06 -45.27
N VAL A 144 -7.27 3.99 -44.24
CA VAL A 144 -6.93 2.76 -43.50
C VAL A 144 -7.00 3.01 -42.00
N PRO A 145 -8.21 3.24 -41.45
CA PRO A 145 -8.41 3.69 -40.07
C PRO A 145 -7.84 2.73 -39.02
N ASP A 146 -7.75 1.42 -39.31
CA ASP A 146 -7.15 0.45 -38.38
C ASP A 146 -5.63 0.61 -38.22
N LEU A 147 -4.91 0.95 -39.29
CA LEU A 147 -3.46 1.23 -39.20
C LEU A 147 -3.19 2.61 -38.61
N ALA A 148 -4.06 3.58 -38.88
CA ALA A 148 -3.98 4.89 -38.22
C ALA A 148 -4.26 4.77 -36.71
N ALA A 149 -5.17 3.91 -36.29
CA ALA A 149 -5.41 3.61 -34.87
C ALA A 149 -4.17 3.04 -34.17
N GLU A 150 -3.47 2.09 -34.80
CA GLU A 150 -2.20 1.55 -34.26
C GLU A 150 -1.14 2.66 -34.10
N ALA A 151 -1.03 3.56 -35.09
CA ALA A 151 -0.12 4.71 -35.02
C ALA A 151 -0.50 5.71 -33.92
N GLU A 152 -1.80 6.00 -33.73
CA GLU A 152 -2.29 6.87 -32.66
C GLU A 152 -2.08 6.26 -31.27
N GLU A 153 -2.23 4.94 -31.11
CA GLU A 153 -1.91 4.27 -29.84
C GLU A 153 -0.42 4.43 -29.50
N MET A 154 0.48 4.22 -30.47
CA MET A 154 1.91 4.41 -30.29
C MET A 154 2.24 5.87 -29.94
N LEU A 155 1.58 6.85 -30.57
CA LEU A 155 1.69 8.26 -30.18
C LEU A 155 1.24 8.49 -28.74
N GLY A 156 0.15 7.86 -28.31
CA GLY A 156 -0.33 7.95 -26.93
C GLY A 156 0.71 7.44 -25.93
N ARG A 157 1.34 6.30 -26.22
CA ARG A 157 2.43 5.75 -25.40
C ARG A 157 3.65 6.67 -25.34
N ILE A 158 4.02 7.28 -26.48
CA ILE A 158 5.11 8.25 -26.54
C ILE A 158 4.79 9.48 -25.68
N ALA A 159 3.57 10.02 -25.78
CA ALA A 159 3.14 11.15 -24.96
C ALA A 159 3.24 10.84 -23.45
N LEU A 160 2.97 9.60 -23.02
CA LEU A 160 3.20 9.18 -21.62
C LEU A 160 4.69 9.20 -21.23
N THR A 161 5.57 8.71 -22.11
CA THR A 161 7.02 8.77 -21.89
C THR A 161 7.54 10.20 -21.83
N GLU A 162 6.95 11.11 -22.62
CA GLU A 162 7.27 12.55 -22.64
C GLU A 162 6.65 13.32 -21.45
N GLY A 163 5.85 12.66 -20.60
CA GLY A 163 5.20 13.29 -19.44
C GLY A 163 3.99 14.17 -19.79
N ASP A 164 3.32 13.90 -20.93
CA ASP A 164 2.08 14.56 -21.38
C ASP A 164 0.87 13.61 -21.32
N PRO A 165 0.36 13.30 -20.11
CA PRO A 165 -0.72 12.36 -19.92
C PRO A 165 -2.06 12.83 -20.52
N GLU A 166 -2.32 14.14 -20.58
CA GLU A 166 -3.55 14.67 -21.18
C GLU A 166 -3.58 14.44 -22.69
N ARG A 167 -2.46 14.67 -23.38
CA ARG A 167 -2.34 14.33 -24.79
C ARG A 167 -2.48 12.82 -25.01
N ALA A 168 -1.91 11.99 -24.14
CA ALA A 168 -2.06 10.54 -24.22
C ALA A 168 -3.53 10.11 -24.13
N VAL A 169 -4.32 10.67 -23.20
CA VAL A 169 -5.77 10.38 -23.07
C VAL A 169 -6.51 10.64 -24.39
N ALA A 170 -6.25 11.77 -25.03
CA ALA A 170 -6.90 12.12 -26.30
C ALA A 170 -6.50 11.18 -27.45
N LEU A 171 -5.21 10.84 -27.55
CA LEU A 171 -4.68 9.95 -28.58
C LEU A 171 -5.22 8.52 -28.44
N LEU A 172 -5.28 8.00 -27.21
CA LEU A 172 -5.80 6.66 -26.93
C LEU A 172 -7.31 6.56 -27.18
N ALA A 173 -8.08 7.62 -26.87
CA ALA A 173 -9.49 7.71 -27.25
C ALA A 173 -9.67 7.70 -28.78
N GLY A 174 -8.87 8.49 -29.51
CA GLY A 174 -8.88 8.51 -30.98
C GLY A 174 -8.57 7.15 -31.60
N SER A 175 -7.56 6.46 -31.08
CA SER A 175 -7.20 5.10 -31.51
C SER A 175 -8.35 4.11 -31.32
N ALA A 176 -9.02 4.14 -30.17
CA ALA A 176 -10.18 3.30 -29.88
C ALA A 176 -11.34 3.59 -30.85
N ASP A 177 -11.71 4.86 -31.04
CA ASP A 177 -12.79 5.28 -31.92
C ASP A 177 -12.55 4.84 -33.38
N ARG A 178 -11.31 4.97 -33.86
CA ARG A 178 -10.93 4.53 -35.21
C ARG A 178 -10.97 3.01 -35.36
N SER A 179 -10.55 2.26 -34.35
CA SER A 179 -10.64 0.80 -34.35
C SER A 179 -12.09 0.32 -34.45
N VAL A 180 -13.00 0.95 -33.71
CA VAL A 180 -14.44 0.68 -33.78
C VAL A 180 -15.00 1.08 -35.16
N ALA A 181 -14.66 2.27 -35.67
CA ALA A 181 -15.09 2.72 -36.99
C ALA A 181 -14.58 1.83 -38.14
N ALA A 182 -13.42 1.20 -37.96
CA ALA A 182 -12.85 0.21 -38.88
C ALA A 182 -13.54 -1.17 -38.83
N GLY A 183 -14.55 -1.34 -37.96
CA GLY A 183 -15.24 -2.62 -37.75
C GLY A 183 -14.38 -3.66 -37.03
N ARG A 184 -13.42 -3.21 -36.21
CA ARG A 184 -12.49 -4.05 -35.44
C ARG A 184 -12.52 -3.65 -33.96
N PRO A 185 -13.69 -3.73 -33.29
CA PRO A 185 -13.83 -3.27 -31.90
C PRO A 185 -12.86 -3.96 -30.94
N TRP A 186 -12.48 -5.22 -31.18
CA TRP A 186 -11.50 -5.93 -30.34
C TRP A 186 -10.11 -5.26 -30.30
N LEU A 187 -9.74 -4.44 -31.29
CA LEU A 187 -8.49 -3.65 -31.26
C LEU A 187 -8.60 -2.40 -30.38
N ALA A 188 -9.80 -2.00 -29.96
CA ALA A 188 -10.01 -0.86 -29.07
C ALA A 188 -9.74 -1.22 -27.59
N VAL A 189 -9.62 -2.50 -27.23
CA VAL A 189 -9.51 -2.93 -25.82
C VAL A 189 -8.24 -2.39 -25.17
N ASP A 190 -7.07 -2.62 -25.78
CA ASP A 190 -5.78 -2.19 -25.25
C ASP A 190 -5.67 -0.65 -25.09
N PRO A 191 -6.00 0.19 -26.09
CA PRO A 191 -5.98 1.64 -25.91
C PRO A 191 -6.97 2.13 -24.86
N LEU A 192 -8.14 1.49 -24.71
CA LEU A 192 -9.12 1.86 -23.68
C LEU A 192 -8.65 1.49 -22.27
N VAL A 193 -8.03 0.32 -22.09
CA VAL A 193 -7.41 -0.09 -20.82
C VAL A 193 -6.27 0.86 -20.44
N LEU A 194 -5.38 1.16 -21.39
CA LEU A 194 -4.29 2.10 -21.16
C LEU A 194 -4.82 3.49 -20.81
N ARG A 195 -5.83 3.98 -21.55
CA ARG A 195 -6.50 5.27 -21.26
C ARG A 195 -7.08 5.29 -19.85
N ALA A 196 -7.72 4.21 -19.41
CA ALA A 196 -8.29 4.12 -18.07
C ALA A 196 -7.19 4.24 -16.99
N GLY A 197 -6.06 3.55 -17.16
CA GLY A 197 -4.91 3.68 -16.26
C GLY A 197 -4.38 5.12 -16.17
N VAL A 198 -4.28 5.82 -17.29
CA VAL A 198 -3.85 7.23 -17.33
C VAL A 198 -4.87 8.14 -16.63
N LEU A 199 -6.16 7.96 -16.89
CA LEU A 199 -7.23 8.74 -16.25
C LEU A 199 -7.25 8.55 -14.73
N VAL A 200 -6.97 7.35 -14.23
CA VAL A 200 -6.80 7.11 -12.79
C VAL A 200 -5.65 7.92 -12.21
N SER A 201 -4.50 7.99 -12.91
CA SER A 201 -3.35 8.81 -12.46
C SER A 201 -3.62 10.31 -12.48
N LEU A 202 -4.60 10.75 -13.28
CA LEU A 202 -5.09 12.13 -13.36
C LEU A 202 -6.26 12.43 -12.41
N GLU A 203 -6.57 11.52 -11.48
CA GLU A 203 -7.69 11.65 -10.55
C GLU A 203 -9.06 11.83 -11.24
N ARG A 204 -9.27 11.17 -12.39
CA ARG A 204 -10.52 11.18 -13.18
C ARG A 204 -11.18 9.79 -13.21
N PRO A 205 -11.60 9.24 -12.05
CA PRO A 205 -12.05 7.85 -11.93
C PRO A 205 -13.33 7.54 -12.72
N GLU A 206 -14.26 8.50 -12.86
CA GLU A 206 -15.51 8.28 -13.60
C GLU A 206 -15.24 8.06 -15.11
N GLU A 207 -14.33 8.85 -15.69
CA GLU A 207 -13.94 8.68 -17.09
C GLU A 207 -13.12 7.40 -17.30
N ALA A 208 -12.30 7.03 -16.31
CA ALA A 208 -11.56 5.76 -16.34
C ALA A 208 -12.52 4.56 -16.35
N GLU A 209 -13.55 4.60 -15.51
CA GLU A 209 -14.61 3.58 -15.44
C GLU A 209 -15.36 3.49 -16.77
N GLU A 210 -15.73 4.61 -17.38
CA GLU A 210 -16.37 4.64 -18.71
C GLU A 210 -15.47 4.00 -19.78
N ALA A 211 -14.19 4.37 -19.82
CA ALA A 211 -13.22 3.86 -20.79
C ALA A 211 -13.07 2.33 -20.68
N VAL A 212 -12.83 1.81 -19.47
CA VAL A 212 -12.62 0.37 -19.29
C VAL A 212 -13.89 -0.44 -19.51
N ARG A 213 -15.08 0.09 -19.17
CA ARG A 213 -16.36 -0.58 -19.50
C ARG A 213 -16.59 -0.65 -21.01
N ALA A 214 -16.24 0.40 -21.76
CA ALA A 214 -16.26 0.34 -23.22
C ALA A 214 -15.29 -0.74 -23.74
N GLY A 215 -14.08 -0.82 -23.16
CA GLY A 215 -13.11 -1.89 -23.47
C GLY A 215 -13.68 -3.29 -23.20
N LEU A 216 -14.32 -3.50 -22.05
CA LEU A 216 -14.91 -4.78 -21.68
C LEU A 216 -16.04 -5.20 -22.63
N ALA A 217 -16.87 -4.26 -23.10
CA ALA A 217 -17.90 -4.53 -24.09
C ALA A 217 -17.29 -5.06 -25.41
N HIS A 218 -16.17 -4.49 -25.83
CA HIS A 218 -15.42 -4.91 -27.01
C HIS A 218 -14.60 -6.19 -26.81
N ALA A 219 -14.26 -6.53 -25.57
CA ALA A 219 -13.51 -7.74 -25.24
C ALA A 219 -14.29 -9.03 -25.54
N THR A 220 -15.61 -9.00 -25.74
CA THR A 220 -16.40 -10.21 -26.05
C THR A 220 -15.93 -10.99 -27.28
N GLU A 221 -15.30 -10.33 -28.26
CA GLU A 221 -14.74 -10.95 -29.47
C GLU A 221 -13.24 -11.29 -29.35
N VAL A 222 -12.59 -10.91 -28.24
CA VAL A 222 -11.18 -11.20 -27.97
C VAL A 222 -11.03 -12.66 -27.54
N THR A 223 -10.23 -13.43 -28.27
CA THR A 223 -9.95 -14.83 -27.93
C THR A 223 -8.76 -15.00 -27.00
N ASP A 224 -7.97 -13.95 -26.82
CA ASP A 224 -6.77 -13.97 -26.00
C ASP A 224 -7.12 -13.92 -24.49
N PRO A 225 -6.77 -14.95 -23.70
CA PRO A 225 -7.10 -14.99 -22.28
C PRO A 225 -6.44 -13.89 -21.45
N GLU A 226 -5.21 -13.47 -21.80
CA GLU A 226 -4.50 -12.45 -21.03
C GLU A 226 -5.21 -11.10 -21.16
N THR A 227 -5.55 -10.67 -22.38
CA THR A 227 -6.32 -9.43 -22.60
C THR A 227 -7.68 -9.47 -21.88
N GLN A 228 -8.35 -10.63 -21.82
CA GLN A 228 -9.61 -10.80 -21.07
C GLN A 228 -9.41 -10.61 -19.55
N GLY A 229 -8.28 -11.07 -19.02
CA GLY A 229 -7.90 -10.89 -17.62
C GLY A 229 -7.58 -9.44 -17.30
N VAL A 230 -6.73 -8.80 -18.10
CA VAL A 230 -6.27 -7.42 -17.91
C VAL A 230 -7.44 -6.44 -17.84
N VAL A 231 -8.35 -6.44 -18.83
CA VAL A 231 -9.48 -5.48 -18.87
C VAL A 231 -10.39 -5.59 -17.64
N ARG A 232 -10.60 -6.81 -17.12
CA ARG A 232 -11.42 -7.06 -15.92
C ARG A 232 -10.70 -6.67 -14.65
N LEU A 233 -9.40 -6.95 -14.55
CA LEU A 233 -8.58 -6.54 -13.41
C LEU A 233 -8.56 -5.01 -13.29
N THR A 234 -8.38 -4.31 -14.41
CA THR A 234 -8.42 -2.83 -14.44
C THR A 234 -9.79 -2.28 -14.02
N LEU A 235 -10.90 -2.86 -14.50
CA LEU A 235 -12.23 -2.43 -14.06
C LEU A 235 -12.44 -2.69 -12.57
N ALA A 236 -12.00 -3.86 -12.06
CA ALA A 236 -12.10 -4.18 -10.65
C ALA A 236 -11.30 -3.18 -9.77
N ASP A 237 -10.08 -2.78 -10.18
CA ASP A 237 -9.27 -1.81 -9.43
C ASP A 237 -9.94 -0.44 -9.36
N ILE A 238 -10.52 0.01 -10.47
CA ILE A 238 -11.25 1.28 -10.54
C ILE A 238 -12.49 1.23 -9.64
N LEU A 239 -13.27 0.16 -9.70
CA LEU A 239 -14.48 0.00 -8.89
C LEU A 239 -14.16 -0.09 -7.39
N LEU A 240 -13.04 -0.69 -6.99
CA LEU A 240 -12.65 -0.81 -5.58
C LEU A 240 -12.43 0.55 -4.90
N ARG A 241 -12.13 1.60 -5.68
CA ARG A 241 -11.97 2.98 -5.18
C ARG A 241 -13.31 3.64 -4.86
N ARG A 242 -14.43 3.03 -5.22
CA ARG A 242 -15.78 3.49 -4.88
C ARG A 242 -16.28 2.80 -3.63
N ASP A 243 -17.11 3.51 -2.87
CA ASP A 243 -17.68 2.98 -1.64
C ASP A 243 -18.89 2.05 -1.86
N ASP A 244 -19.46 2.02 -3.07
CA ASP A 244 -20.71 1.30 -3.37
C ASP A 244 -20.56 0.13 -4.36
N ALA A 245 -19.33 -0.21 -4.76
CA ALA A 245 -19.08 -1.15 -5.87
C ALA A 245 -18.30 -2.43 -5.50
N ASP A 246 -18.09 -2.72 -4.20
CA ASP A 246 -17.27 -3.85 -3.75
C ASP A 246 -17.72 -5.21 -4.32
N ALA A 247 -19.02 -5.43 -4.47
CA ALA A 247 -19.57 -6.68 -5.02
C ALA A 247 -19.32 -6.83 -6.54
N GLU A 248 -19.43 -5.73 -7.30
CA GLU A 248 -19.14 -5.70 -8.73
C GLU A 248 -17.63 -5.87 -8.96
N ALA A 249 -16.81 -5.15 -8.19
CA ALA A 249 -15.35 -5.27 -8.20
C ALA A 249 -14.90 -6.71 -7.92
N ALA A 250 -15.47 -7.35 -6.89
CA ALA A 250 -15.17 -8.75 -6.57
C ALA A 250 -15.52 -9.70 -7.73
N GLY A 251 -16.65 -9.49 -8.41
CA GLY A 251 -17.05 -10.29 -9.58
C GLY A 251 -16.02 -10.19 -10.70
N HIS A 252 -15.57 -8.98 -11.03
CA HIS A 252 -14.56 -8.76 -12.06
C HIS A 252 -13.17 -9.27 -11.67
N ALA A 253 -12.76 -9.13 -10.41
CA ALA A 253 -11.49 -9.68 -9.92
C ALA A 253 -11.48 -11.22 -9.98
N LEU A 254 -12.59 -11.87 -9.63
CA LEU A 254 -12.73 -13.32 -9.75
C LEU A 254 -12.66 -13.78 -11.22
N GLU A 255 -13.39 -13.14 -12.13
CA GLU A 255 -13.32 -13.45 -13.55
C GLU A 255 -11.92 -13.19 -14.14
N ALA A 256 -11.24 -12.12 -13.71
CA ALA A 256 -9.87 -11.83 -14.11
C ALA A 256 -8.92 -12.98 -13.70
N SER A 257 -9.02 -13.47 -12.46
CA SER A 257 -8.19 -14.58 -11.98
C SER A 257 -8.37 -15.85 -12.84
N TYR A 258 -9.61 -16.15 -13.24
CA TYR A 258 -9.92 -17.26 -14.13
C TYR A 258 -9.24 -17.11 -15.49
N TRP A 259 -9.30 -15.92 -16.10
CA TRP A 259 -8.70 -15.67 -17.41
C TRP A 259 -7.17 -15.72 -17.39
N PHE A 260 -6.53 -15.20 -16.33
CA PHE A 260 -5.09 -15.34 -16.15
C PHE A 260 -4.67 -16.80 -15.94
N ASP A 261 -5.47 -17.62 -15.23
CA ASP A 261 -5.21 -19.06 -15.13
C ASP A 261 -5.29 -19.74 -16.51
N GLN A 262 -6.25 -19.35 -17.36
CA GLN A 262 -6.33 -19.85 -18.75
C GLN A 262 -5.14 -19.39 -19.61
N ALA A 263 -4.56 -18.23 -19.31
CA ALA A 263 -3.34 -17.73 -19.96
C ALA A 263 -2.06 -18.43 -19.47
N GLY A 264 -2.12 -19.23 -18.39
CA GLY A 264 -0.94 -19.78 -17.72
C GLY A 264 -0.19 -18.76 -16.87
N LEU A 265 -0.84 -17.65 -16.50
CA LEU A 265 -0.32 -16.52 -15.71
C LEU A 265 -0.87 -16.54 -14.28
N THR A 266 -1.07 -17.73 -13.71
CA THR A 266 -1.64 -17.92 -12.36
C THR A 266 -0.82 -17.20 -11.29
N ALA A 267 0.50 -17.33 -11.35
CA ALA A 267 1.42 -16.73 -10.38
C ALA A 267 1.55 -15.21 -10.58
N ASP A 268 1.37 -14.70 -11.80
CA ASP A 268 1.49 -13.28 -12.12
C ASP A 268 0.12 -12.56 -11.98
N GLY A 269 -0.55 -12.28 -13.10
CA GLY A 269 -1.83 -11.56 -13.13
C GLY A 269 -2.93 -12.27 -12.34
N GLY A 270 -2.90 -13.60 -12.25
CA GLY A 270 -3.84 -14.38 -11.45
C GLY A 270 -3.72 -14.09 -9.95
N ALA A 271 -2.50 -13.99 -9.44
CA ALA A 271 -2.23 -13.66 -8.04
C ALA A 271 -2.64 -12.22 -7.72
N GLN A 272 -2.34 -11.26 -8.62
CA GLN A 272 -2.77 -9.87 -8.46
C GLN A 272 -4.31 -9.74 -8.45
N ALA A 273 -5.01 -10.51 -9.30
CA ALA A 273 -6.46 -10.55 -9.30
C ALA A 273 -7.04 -11.12 -7.99
N ARG A 274 -6.41 -12.15 -7.41
CA ARG A 274 -6.82 -12.70 -6.10
C ARG A 274 -6.51 -11.75 -4.94
N LEU A 275 -5.40 -11.01 -4.98
CA LEU A 275 -5.11 -9.94 -4.02
C LEU A 275 -6.23 -8.88 -4.04
N LEU A 276 -6.62 -8.44 -5.24
CA LEU A 276 -7.70 -7.46 -5.39
C LEU A 276 -9.05 -8.01 -4.92
N LEU A 277 -9.35 -9.28 -5.23
CA LEU A 277 -10.54 -9.97 -4.72
C LEU A 277 -10.58 -9.99 -3.19
N ALA A 278 -9.46 -10.29 -2.54
CA ALA A 278 -9.36 -10.26 -1.08
C ALA A 278 -9.63 -8.85 -0.53
N ARG A 279 -9.10 -7.79 -1.15
CA ARG A 279 -9.40 -6.39 -0.78
C ARG A 279 -10.89 -6.07 -0.92
N CYS A 280 -11.54 -6.51 -2.01
CA CYS A 280 -12.99 -6.34 -2.21
C CYS A 280 -13.80 -7.06 -1.13
N HIS A 281 -13.40 -8.28 -0.76
CA HIS A 281 -14.05 -9.04 0.31
C HIS A 281 -13.89 -8.37 1.68
N ALA A 282 -12.70 -7.86 2.00
CA ALA A 282 -12.44 -7.15 3.24
C ALA A 282 -13.32 -5.89 3.38
N ARG A 283 -13.35 -5.02 2.36
CA ARG A 283 -14.22 -3.81 2.35
C ARG A 283 -15.70 -4.16 2.46
N GLY A 284 -16.14 -5.23 1.79
CA GLY A 284 -17.50 -5.76 1.89
C GLY A 284 -17.84 -6.48 3.21
N GLY A 285 -16.95 -6.47 4.22
CA GLY A 285 -17.16 -7.11 5.52
C GLY A 285 -17.03 -8.64 5.52
N ARG A 286 -16.57 -9.24 4.42
CA ARG A 286 -16.31 -10.68 4.27
C ARG A 286 -14.86 -11.01 4.60
N VAL A 287 -14.49 -10.77 5.85
CA VAL A 287 -13.09 -10.86 6.33
C VAL A 287 -12.54 -12.29 6.23
N ALA A 288 -13.36 -13.31 6.53
CA ALA A 288 -12.94 -14.71 6.46
C ALA A 288 -12.59 -15.14 5.02
N GLU A 289 -13.45 -14.82 4.06
CA GLU A 289 -13.22 -15.11 2.65
C GLU A 289 -12.03 -14.31 2.10
N ALA A 290 -11.82 -13.08 2.55
CA ALA A 290 -10.65 -12.29 2.21
C ALA A 290 -9.35 -12.98 2.67
N ALA A 291 -9.31 -13.45 3.93
CA ALA A 291 -8.16 -14.14 4.50
C ALA A 291 -7.87 -15.45 3.76
N GLU A 292 -8.90 -16.28 3.47
CA GLU A 292 -8.73 -17.54 2.75
C GLU A 292 -8.16 -17.33 1.34
N VAL A 293 -8.73 -16.38 0.57
CA VAL A 293 -8.23 -16.05 -0.77
C VAL A 293 -6.78 -15.59 -0.69
N LEU A 294 -6.47 -14.67 0.23
CA LEU A 294 -5.13 -14.11 0.37
C LEU A 294 -4.10 -15.17 0.79
N GLN A 295 -4.42 -16.04 1.74
CA GLN A 295 -3.55 -17.14 2.17
C GLN A 295 -3.25 -18.10 1.01
N SER A 296 -4.25 -18.42 0.19
CA SER A 296 -4.08 -19.36 -0.93
C SER A 296 -3.15 -18.82 -2.02
N THR A 297 -3.11 -17.50 -2.21
CA THR A 297 -2.32 -16.83 -3.26
C THR A 297 -1.02 -16.21 -2.73
N LEU A 298 -0.79 -16.24 -1.42
CA LEU A 298 0.35 -15.61 -0.77
C LEU A 298 1.70 -16.07 -1.37
N PRO A 299 1.97 -17.37 -1.60
CA PRO A 299 3.25 -17.80 -2.17
C PRO A 299 3.60 -17.10 -3.48
N ASP A 300 2.62 -16.99 -4.39
CA ASP A 300 2.80 -16.36 -5.70
C ASP A 300 3.06 -14.84 -5.55
N LEU A 301 2.33 -14.17 -4.65
CA LEU A 301 2.50 -12.74 -4.38
C LEU A 301 3.87 -12.39 -3.78
N LEU A 302 4.49 -13.32 -3.04
CA LEU A 302 5.82 -13.09 -2.45
C LEU A 302 6.94 -13.05 -3.49
N GLU A 303 6.72 -13.55 -4.71
CA GLU A 303 7.71 -13.53 -5.79
C GLU A 303 7.85 -12.16 -6.48
N HIS A 304 6.97 -11.20 -6.16
CA HIS A 304 6.87 -9.90 -6.83
C HIS A 304 7.66 -8.77 -6.15
N GLY A 305 8.63 -9.12 -5.31
CA GLY A 305 9.54 -8.18 -4.65
C GLY A 305 9.15 -7.84 -3.21
N GLU A 306 10.11 -7.31 -2.48
CA GLU A 306 10.01 -7.08 -1.03
C GLU A 306 8.90 -6.10 -0.64
N GLY A 307 8.69 -5.04 -1.43
CA GLY A 307 7.63 -4.06 -1.17
C GLY A 307 6.23 -4.69 -1.21
N GLN A 308 5.96 -5.52 -2.22
CA GLN A 308 4.70 -6.25 -2.29
C GLN A 308 4.61 -7.32 -1.19
N ALA A 309 5.69 -8.05 -0.93
CA ALA A 309 5.72 -9.05 0.13
C ALA A 309 5.39 -8.46 1.52
N ALA A 310 5.96 -7.29 1.87
CA ALA A 310 5.64 -6.61 3.11
C ALA A 310 4.17 -6.17 3.18
N SER A 311 3.66 -5.51 2.13
CA SER A 311 2.28 -5.01 2.08
C SER A 311 1.23 -6.12 2.13
N VAL A 312 1.46 -7.24 1.44
CA VAL A 312 0.52 -8.38 1.42
C VAL A 312 0.50 -9.09 2.78
N ARG A 313 1.65 -9.18 3.45
CA ARG A 313 1.74 -9.74 4.82
C ARG A 313 1.06 -8.86 5.85
N GLU A 314 1.25 -7.54 5.78
CA GLU A 314 0.53 -6.58 6.60
C GLU A 314 -0.98 -6.76 6.43
N PHE A 315 -1.46 -6.78 5.19
CA PHE A 315 -2.88 -6.95 4.91
C PHE A 315 -3.43 -8.27 5.44
N LEU A 316 -2.68 -9.38 5.31
CA LEU A 316 -3.10 -10.65 5.92
C LEU A 316 -3.10 -10.58 7.46
N GLY A 317 -2.11 -9.90 8.06
CA GLY A 317 -2.06 -9.66 9.50
C GLY A 317 -3.29 -8.91 10.01
N ASP A 318 -3.71 -7.86 9.30
CA ASP A 318 -4.90 -7.08 9.62
C ASP A 318 -6.18 -7.94 9.56
N LEU A 319 -6.32 -8.75 8.51
CA LEU A 319 -7.47 -9.65 8.38
C LEU A 319 -7.51 -10.69 9.50
N LEU A 320 -6.37 -11.26 9.89
CA LEU A 320 -6.29 -12.24 10.98
C LEU A 320 -6.59 -11.59 12.34
N ARG A 321 -6.14 -10.35 12.57
CA ARG A 321 -6.50 -9.56 13.75
C ARG A 321 -8.01 -9.35 13.82
N ASP A 322 -8.64 -8.97 12.72
CA ASP A 322 -10.09 -8.75 12.65
C ASP A 322 -10.90 -10.06 12.83
N LEU A 323 -10.30 -11.22 12.50
CA LEU A 323 -10.83 -12.56 12.79
C LEU A 323 -10.53 -13.05 14.22
N ASN A 324 -9.90 -12.21 15.06
CA ASN A 324 -9.50 -12.56 16.41
C ASN A 324 -8.55 -13.77 16.47
N ASP A 325 -7.63 -13.87 15.48
CA ASP A 325 -6.47 -14.77 15.49
C ASP A 325 -5.17 -13.97 15.72
N PRO A 326 -4.89 -13.56 16.98
CA PRO A 326 -3.73 -12.73 17.29
C PRO A 326 -2.40 -13.45 17.04
N ARG A 327 -2.37 -14.80 17.09
CA ARG A 327 -1.13 -15.54 16.81
C ARG A 327 -0.81 -15.54 15.32
N GLY A 328 -1.80 -15.82 14.48
CA GLY A 328 -1.64 -15.73 13.03
C GLY A 328 -1.27 -14.32 12.58
N ALA A 329 -1.92 -13.30 13.16
CA ALA A 329 -1.62 -11.90 12.87
C ALA A 329 -0.18 -11.52 13.24
N ALA A 330 0.26 -11.87 14.45
CA ALA A 330 1.63 -11.64 14.90
C ALA A 330 2.67 -12.29 13.98
N GLU A 331 2.44 -13.53 13.53
CA GLU A 331 3.32 -14.22 12.59
C GLU A 331 3.48 -13.43 11.29
N GLN A 332 2.39 -12.93 10.71
CA GLN A 332 2.47 -12.18 9.46
C GLN A 332 3.21 -10.84 9.63
N TYR A 333 2.98 -10.11 10.72
CA TYR A 333 3.72 -8.87 11.00
C TYR A 333 5.22 -9.14 11.24
N LEU A 334 5.60 -10.21 11.95
CA LEU A 334 7.00 -10.58 12.11
C LEU A 334 7.67 -10.91 10.77
N LEU A 335 6.96 -11.64 9.89
CA LEU A 335 7.46 -11.93 8.55
C LEU A 335 7.57 -10.66 7.69
N ALA A 336 6.67 -9.68 7.84
CA ALA A 336 6.80 -8.37 7.19
C ALA A 336 7.99 -7.56 7.75
N ALA A 337 8.25 -7.62 9.05
CA ALA A 337 9.41 -7.00 9.69
C ALA A 337 10.75 -7.62 9.20
N GLU A 338 10.76 -8.92 8.91
CA GLU A 338 11.94 -9.60 8.35
C GLU A 338 12.22 -9.17 6.91
N VAL A 339 11.17 -9.01 6.08
CA VAL A 339 11.29 -8.50 4.71
C VAL A 339 11.86 -7.07 4.68
N THR A 340 11.54 -6.26 5.68
CA THR A 340 11.93 -4.83 5.73
C THR A 340 13.20 -4.54 6.52
N LYS A 341 13.91 -5.56 7.00
CA LYS A 341 15.06 -5.39 7.92
C LYS A 341 16.26 -4.66 7.30
N ASP A 342 16.46 -4.83 6.00
CA ASP A 342 17.60 -4.31 5.25
C ASP A 342 17.25 -3.03 4.47
N TRP A 343 16.03 -2.51 4.65
CA TRP A 343 15.62 -1.24 4.04
C TRP A 343 16.36 -0.07 4.69
N GLU A 344 16.68 0.96 3.90
CA GLU A 344 17.36 2.16 4.39
C GLU A 344 16.53 2.88 5.46
N ASP A 345 15.21 2.88 5.28
CA ASP A 345 14.25 3.42 6.23
C ASP A 345 13.82 2.34 7.25
N PRO A 346 14.15 2.47 8.55
CA PRO A 346 13.78 1.50 9.57
C PRO A 346 12.31 1.59 10.01
N ARG A 347 11.55 2.61 9.57
CA ARG A 347 10.20 2.88 10.07
C ARG A 347 9.17 1.79 9.75
N PRO A 348 9.14 1.22 8.52
CA PRO A 348 8.27 0.08 8.24
C PRO A 348 8.57 -1.11 9.16
N GLN A 349 9.85 -1.43 9.37
CA GLN A 349 10.24 -2.50 10.29
C GLN A 349 9.78 -2.22 11.73
N ALA A 350 9.92 -0.97 12.20
CA ALA A 350 9.46 -0.56 13.52
C ALA A 350 7.93 -0.69 13.68
N ASN A 351 7.16 -0.29 12.66
CA ASN A 351 5.71 -0.45 12.63
C ASN A 351 5.32 -1.92 12.74
N PHE A 352 5.90 -2.79 11.92
CA PHE A 352 5.60 -4.22 11.93
C PHE A 352 5.99 -4.91 13.24
N ALA A 353 7.14 -4.57 13.81
CA ALA A 353 7.56 -5.09 15.11
C ALA A 353 6.59 -4.66 16.24
N GLN A 354 6.09 -3.43 16.19
CA GLN A 354 5.09 -2.93 17.15
C GLN A 354 3.75 -3.66 16.97
N SER A 355 3.21 -3.76 15.76
CA SER A 355 1.95 -4.48 15.50
C SER A 355 2.05 -5.96 15.90
N ALA A 356 3.20 -6.61 15.65
CA ALA A 356 3.45 -7.96 16.13
C ALA A 356 3.42 -8.04 17.67
N ALA A 357 4.04 -7.07 18.35
CA ALA A 357 4.06 -7.02 19.82
C ALA A 357 2.66 -6.84 20.41
N ASP A 358 1.83 -5.96 19.83
CA ASP A 358 0.43 -5.77 20.21
C ASP A 358 -0.34 -7.10 20.12
N GLN A 359 -0.19 -7.82 19.01
CA GLN A 359 -0.87 -9.11 18.78
C GLN A 359 -0.34 -10.23 19.68
N LEU A 360 0.98 -10.31 19.92
CA LEU A 360 1.56 -11.27 20.88
C LEU A 360 1.06 -11.02 22.30
N SER A 361 0.94 -9.75 22.67
CA SER A 361 0.37 -9.31 23.94
C SER A 361 -1.08 -9.75 24.09
N GLU A 362 -1.92 -9.61 23.05
CA GLU A 362 -3.30 -10.11 23.01
C GLU A 362 -3.35 -11.65 23.10
N ALA A 363 -2.42 -12.35 22.45
CA ALA A 363 -2.27 -13.80 22.52
C ALA A 363 -1.70 -14.32 23.86
N ARG A 364 -1.44 -13.42 24.82
CA ARG A 364 -0.84 -13.69 26.14
C ARG A 364 0.55 -14.34 26.07
N LEU A 365 1.31 -14.05 25.00
CA LEU A 365 2.71 -14.45 24.84
C LEU A 365 3.60 -13.32 25.33
N VAL A 366 3.67 -13.14 26.66
CA VAL A 366 4.28 -11.96 27.30
C VAL A 366 5.77 -11.82 27.01
N PRO A 367 6.62 -12.86 27.12
CA PRO A 367 8.04 -12.75 26.81
C PRO A 367 8.30 -12.35 25.36
N GLU A 368 7.55 -12.93 24.41
CA GLU A 368 7.66 -12.65 22.99
C GLU A 368 7.17 -11.23 22.66
N ALA A 369 6.06 -10.79 23.26
CA ALA A 369 5.56 -9.42 23.12
C ALA A 369 6.57 -8.39 23.64
N ALA A 370 7.17 -8.64 24.79
CA ALA A 370 8.21 -7.77 25.35
C ALA A 370 9.43 -7.69 24.42
N ALA A 371 9.91 -8.81 23.89
CA ALA A 371 11.02 -8.82 22.94
C ALA A 371 10.71 -8.04 21.65
N ALA A 372 9.49 -8.18 21.12
CA ALA A 372 9.04 -7.46 19.94
C ALA A 372 8.92 -5.94 20.18
N TYR A 373 8.37 -5.52 21.33
CA TYR A 373 8.32 -4.11 21.71
C TYR A 373 9.71 -3.50 21.92
N GLU A 374 10.64 -4.21 22.57
CA GLU A 374 12.02 -3.71 22.73
C GLU A 374 12.70 -3.51 21.36
N ARG A 375 12.46 -4.44 20.42
CA ARG A 375 12.96 -4.29 19.06
C ARG A 375 12.32 -3.09 18.35
N ALA A 376 11.01 -2.90 18.48
CA ALA A 376 10.31 -1.75 17.93
C ALA A 376 10.88 -0.43 18.51
N LEU A 377 11.10 -0.38 19.84
CA LEU A 377 11.67 0.77 20.53
C LEU A 377 13.08 1.12 20.02
N GLU A 378 13.95 0.13 19.87
CA GLU A 378 15.29 0.32 19.30
C GLU A 378 15.22 0.96 17.90
N LEU A 379 14.33 0.45 17.05
CA LEU A 379 14.16 0.95 15.68
C LEU A 379 13.59 2.37 15.64
N ARG A 380 12.62 2.71 16.50
CA ARG A 380 12.08 4.07 16.63
C ARG A 380 13.14 5.08 17.07
N ARG A 381 13.95 4.71 18.08
CA ARG A 381 15.04 5.57 18.56
C ARG A 381 16.10 5.83 17.47
N ARG A 382 16.25 4.92 16.51
CA ARG A 382 17.11 5.10 15.34
C ARG A 382 16.51 6.08 14.31
N SER A 383 15.19 6.07 14.10
CA SER A 383 14.54 6.97 13.13
C SER A 383 14.33 8.39 13.66
N LYS A 384 14.17 8.56 14.98
CA LYS A 384 13.99 9.86 15.68
C LYS A 384 12.83 10.72 15.17
N ASP A 385 11.80 10.11 14.59
CA ASP A 385 10.73 10.84 13.91
C ASP A 385 9.32 10.53 14.45
N ALA A 386 9.20 9.73 15.51
CA ALA A 386 7.91 9.32 16.06
C ALA A 386 7.92 9.22 17.61
N PRO A 387 8.03 10.36 18.33
CA PRO A 387 8.09 10.37 19.80
C PRO A 387 6.83 9.75 20.44
N ILE A 388 5.64 9.98 19.86
CA ILE A 388 4.39 9.39 20.35
C ILE A 388 4.39 7.87 20.26
N ALA A 389 4.91 7.29 19.17
CA ALA A 389 4.99 5.84 19.03
C ALA A 389 5.98 5.23 20.04
N GLU A 390 7.13 5.87 20.25
CA GLU A 390 8.10 5.48 21.28
C GLU A 390 7.47 5.46 22.69
N VAL A 391 6.72 6.50 23.04
CA VAL A 391 6.00 6.62 24.33
C VAL A 391 5.00 5.48 24.51
N ARG A 392 4.21 5.18 23.49
CA ARG A 392 3.22 4.09 23.55
C ARG A 392 3.91 2.73 23.74
N ILE A 393 5.04 2.49 23.08
CA ILE A 393 5.84 1.27 23.28
C ILE A 393 6.39 1.18 24.72
N LEU A 394 6.95 2.27 25.27
CA LEU A 394 7.45 2.32 26.64
C LEU A 394 6.36 2.01 27.67
N ARG A 395 5.17 2.57 27.48
CA ARG A 395 3.99 2.28 28.31
C ARG A 395 3.55 0.82 28.21
N SER A 396 3.49 0.27 27.00
CA SER A 396 3.15 -1.16 26.81
C SER A 396 4.16 -2.08 27.52
N LEU A 397 5.45 -1.78 27.44
CA LEU A 397 6.50 -2.53 28.15
C LEU A 397 6.37 -2.42 29.67
N ALA A 398 5.99 -1.25 30.19
CA ALA A 398 5.73 -1.06 31.62
C ALA A 398 4.60 -1.97 32.11
N TRP A 399 3.46 -1.98 31.40
CA TRP A 399 2.30 -2.80 31.75
C TRP A 399 2.53 -4.30 31.54
N LEU A 400 3.24 -4.70 30.48
CA LEU A 400 3.58 -6.11 30.25
C LEU A 400 4.38 -6.70 31.39
N GLY A 401 5.34 -5.93 31.93
CA GLY A 401 6.17 -6.37 33.05
C GLY A 401 5.38 -6.66 34.34
N LEU A 402 4.17 -6.12 34.47
CA LEU A 402 3.28 -6.30 35.63
C LEU A 402 2.21 -7.38 35.41
N ARG A 403 2.12 -7.99 34.22
CA ARG A 403 1.11 -9.03 33.95
C ARG A 403 1.46 -10.38 34.56
N GLU A 404 2.74 -10.73 34.58
CA GLU A 404 3.20 -12.00 35.13
C GLU A 404 3.19 -11.95 36.66
N GLU A 405 3.80 -10.91 37.23
CA GLU A 405 3.94 -10.77 38.68
C GLU A 405 4.11 -9.29 39.05
N VAL A 406 3.44 -8.86 40.12
CA VAL A 406 3.59 -7.51 40.68
C VAL A 406 4.56 -7.61 41.86
N THR A 407 5.80 -7.16 41.66
CA THR A 407 6.84 -7.13 42.68
C THR A 407 7.49 -5.74 42.69
N GLY A 408 8.19 -5.39 43.76
CA GLY A 408 8.95 -4.14 43.81
C GLY A 408 9.93 -3.98 42.62
N ALA A 409 10.48 -5.09 42.11
CA ALA A 409 11.36 -5.06 40.94
C ALA A 409 10.59 -4.79 39.62
N THR A 410 9.42 -5.41 39.40
CA THR A 410 8.62 -5.16 38.20
C THR A 410 8.00 -3.76 38.22
N VAL A 411 7.57 -3.28 39.39
CA VAL A 411 7.09 -1.91 39.61
C VAL A 411 8.21 -0.88 39.37
N ALA A 412 9.41 -1.08 39.91
CA ALA A 412 10.54 -0.18 39.68
C ALA A 412 10.91 -0.08 38.19
N ARG A 413 10.85 -1.20 37.45
CA ARG A 413 11.03 -1.22 35.99
C ARG A 413 9.93 -0.47 35.27
N ALA A 414 8.66 -0.69 35.62
CA ALA A 414 7.52 0.01 35.03
C ALA A 414 7.63 1.53 35.27
N ARG A 415 7.99 1.96 36.48
CA ARG A 415 8.26 3.36 36.83
C ARG A 415 9.36 3.97 35.96
N THR A 416 10.45 3.24 35.75
CA THR A 416 11.55 3.69 34.88
C THR A 416 11.06 3.95 33.46
N ARG A 417 10.29 3.00 32.89
CA ARG A 417 9.74 3.13 31.53
C ARG A 417 8.75 4.29 31.38
N MET A 418 7.87 4.48 32.37
CA MET A 418 6.95 5.62 32.41
C MET A 418 7.70 6.96 32.55
N GLY A 419 8.79 6.98 33.32
CA GLY A 419 9.69 8.13 33.43
C GLY A 419 10.34 8.48 32.09
N GLU A 420 10.93 7.49 31.40
CA GLU A 420 11.47 7.66 30.05
C GLU A 420 10.41 8.19 29.07
N ALA A 421 9.19 7.66 29.12
CA ALA A 421 8.09 8.12 28.27
C ALA A 421 7.75 9.60 28.54
N ALA A 422 7.68 10.00 29.80
CA ALA A 422 7.43 11.40 30.17
C ALA A 422 8.58 12.33 29.73
N GLU A 423 9.83 11.87 29.78
CA GLU A 423 10.99 12.63 29.29
C GLU A 423 10.95 12.85 27.78
N VAL A 424 10.63 11.82 27.00
CA VAL A 424 10.45 11.92 25.53
C VAL A 424 9.38 12.95 25.18
N LEU A 425 8.25 12.94 25.89
CA LEU A 425 7.17 13.90 25.68
C LEU A 425 7.54 15.32 26.11
N ALA A 426 8.28 15.45 27.21
CA ALA A 426 8.78 16.74 27.66
C ALA A 426 9.76 17.35 26.64
N GLU A 427 10.60 16.54 26.00
CA GLU A 427 11.48 16.98 24.91
C GLU A 427 10.67 17.41 23.68
N ALA A 428 9.66 16.63 23.28
CA ALA A 428 8.78 16.99 22.17
C ALA A 428 8.05 18.33 22.44
N LEU A 429 7.48 18.50 23.64
CA LEU A 429 6.80 19.74 24.05
C LEU A 429 7.76 20.92 24.23
N ALA A 430 9.05 20.69 24.47
CA ALA A 430 10.04 21.77 24.46
C ALA A 430 10.31 22.29 23.04
N GLN A 431 10.13 21.44 22.02
CA GLN A 431 10.28 21.81 20.61
C GLN A 431 9.00 22.43 20.05
N ASP A 432 7.84 21.82 20.35
CA ASP A 432 6.53 22.36 20.02
C ASP A 432 5.64 22.40 21.28
N PRO A 433 5.65 23.51 22.02
CA PRO A 433 4.82 23.66 23.19
C PRO A 433 3.34 23.52 22.90
N GLU A 434 2.87 23.74 21.67
CA GLU A 434 1.45 23.70 21.30
C GLU A 434 0.95 22.33 20.81
N ASP A 435 1.82 21.31 20.77
CA ASP A 435 1.42 19.95 20.41
C ASP A 435 0.38 19.39 21.40
N ARG A 436 -0.86 19.25 20.91
CA ARG A 436 -1.99 18.74 21.69
C ARG A 436 -1.92 17.22 21.90
N GLU A 437 -1.35 16.49 20.95
CA GLU A 437 -1.21 15.03 21.06
C GLU A 437 -0.14 14.70 22.11
N ALA A 438 1.02 15.35 22.06
CA ALA A 438 2.07 15.15 23.07
C ALA A 438 1.62 15.52 24.48
N ARG A 439 0.82 16.59 24.66
CA ARG A 439 0.23 16.91 25.97
C ARG A 439 -0.75 15.84 26.44
N ALA A 440 -1.59 15.31 25.55
CA ALA A 440 -2.54 14.26 25.89
C ALA A 440 -1.81 12.97 26.30
N GLU A 441 -0.77 12.60 25.57
CA GLU A 441 0.05 11.43 25.88
C GLU A 441 0.85 11.60 27.19
N LEU A 442 1.24 12.83 27.55
CA LEU A 442 1.90 13.11 28.84
C LEU A 442 0.93 12.98 30.01
N ALA A 443 -0.29 13.50 29.86
CA ALA A 443 -1.35 13.32 30.83
C ALA A 443 -1.65 11.83 31.06
N GLU A 444 -1.78 11.07 29.97
CA GLU A 444 -2.03 9.64 30.03
C GLU A 444 -0.85 8.88 30.64
N THR A 445 0.40 9.27 30.35
CA THR A 445 1.59 8.64 30.95
C THR A 445 1.61 8.81 32.47
N TRP A 446 1.29 10.00 33.00
CA TRP A 446 1.18 10.22 34.44
C TRP A 446 -0.01 9.52 35.06
N HIS A 447 -1.15 9.49 34.37
CA HIS A 447 -2.33 8.74 34.82
C HIS A 447 -2.01 7.25 34.98
N GLN A 448 -1.35 6.64 33.99
CA GLN A 448 -0.97 5.23 34.03
C GLN A 448 0.14 4.94 35.03
N LEU A 449 1.10 5.86 35.22
CA LEU A 449 2.10 5.71 36.28
C LEU A 449 1.43 5.65 37.65
N ALA A 450 0.42 6.50 37.92
CA ALA A 450 -0.34 6.41 39.17
C ALA A 450 -1.07 5.06 39.32
N GLN A 451 -1.68 4.54 38.24
CA GLN A 451 -2.31 3.21 38.25
C GLN A 451 -1.32 2.07 38.52
N VAL A 452 -0.07 2.20 38.06
CA VAL A 452 0.99 1.23 38.37
C VAL A 452 1.30 1.21 39.87
N LEU A 453 1.31 2.38 40.53
CA LEU A 453 1.53 2.47 41.97
C LEU A 453 0.33 1.96 42.76
N ASP A 454 -0.88 2.34 42.34
CA ASP A 454 -2.12 1.90 42.97
C ASP A 454 -2.24 0.36 42.95
N ARG A 455 -1.88 -0.27 41.83
CA ARG A 455 -1.82 -1.73 41.73
C ARG A 455 -0.79 -2.34 42.67
N TRP A 456 0.36 -1.69 42.86
CA TRP A 456 1.39 -2.17 43.78
C TRP A 456 0.93 -2.10 45.23
N VAL A 457 0.28 -1.00 45.63
CA VAL A 457 -0.29 -0.85 46.96
C VAL A 457 -1.39 -1.90 47.19
N SER A 458 -2.32 -2.04 46.24
CA SER A 458 -3.43 -2.99 46.36
C SER A 458 -2.94 -4.44 46.52
N THR A 459 -1.94 -4.87 45.73
CA THR A 459 -1.38 -6.23 45.87
C THR A 459 -0.65 -6.42 47.21
N SER A 460 -0.03 -5.38 47.75
CA SER A 460 0.66 -5.48 49.05
C SER A 460 -0.32 -5.50 50.23
N GLU A 461 -1.49 -4.85 50.11
CA GLU A 461 -2.55 -4.90 51.12
C GLU A 461 -3.28 -6.26 51.14
N GLU A 462 -3.48 -6.90 49.97
CA GLU A 462 -4.07 -8.24 49.86
C GLU A 462 -3.20 -9.32 50.54
N ASP A 463 -1.87 -9.23 50.42
CA ASP A 463 -0.94 -10.16 51.08
C ASP A 463 -0.95 -10.05 52.63
N GLU A 464 -1.41 -8.92 53.21
CA GLU A 464 -1.50 -8.73 54.67
C GLU A 464 -2.75 -9.38 55.31
N ASP A 465 -3.84 -9.54 54.55
CA ASP A 465 -5.13 -10.06 55.05
C ASP A 465 -5.21 -11.62 55.03
N ASP A 466 -4.36 -12.29 54.23
CA ASP A 466 -4.34 -13.76 54.06
C ASP A 466 -3.41 -14.50 55.05
N GLU A 467 -2.67 -13.79 55.93
CA GLU A 467 -1.80 -14.41 56.96
C GLU A 467 -2.57 -15.15 58.09
N ASP A 468 -3.90 -15.17 58.08
CA ASP A 468 -4.75 -15.77 59.12
C ASP A 468 -5.33 -17.17 58.79
N ASP A 469 -5.02 -17.80 57.64
CA ASP A 469 -5.42 -19.20 57.34
C ASP A 469 -4.24 -20.20 57.40
N PRO A 470 -4.09 -21.01 58.47
CA PRO A 470 -2.96 -21.90 58.66
C PRO A 470 -3.14 -23.23 57.91
N GLY A 471 -3.29 -23.20 56.59
CA GLY A 471 -3.46 -24.43 55.84
C GLY A 471 -3.58 -24.34 54.31
N ASP A 472 -2.53 -23.92 53.61
CA ASP A 472 -1.99 -24.71 52.49
C ASP A 472 -0.64 -24.16 52.03
N ASP A 473 0.38 -25.03 52.03
CA ASP A 473 1.69 -24.78 51.46
C ASP A 473 1.59 -24.78 49.91
N GLU A 474 1.35 -23.61 49.29
CA GLU A 474 1.80 -23.37 47.92
C GLU A 474 2.80 -22.19 47.90
N GLU A 475 4.01 -22.54 47.45
CA GLU A 475 5.26 -21.80 47.52
C GLU A 475 5.27 -20.58 46.56
N THR A 476 4.50 -19.55 46.87
CA THR A 476 4.71 -18.19 46.35
C THR A 476 5.57 -17.47 47.38
N GLY A 477 6.80 -17.10 47.03
CA GLY A 477 7.73 -16.46 47.97
C GLY A 477 7.14 -15.17 48.54
N PRO A 478 7.41 -14.82 49.82
CA PRO A 478 6.76 -13.69 50.46
C PRO A 478 7.21 -12.38 49.82
N THR A 479 6.27 -11.64 49.25
CA THR A 479 6.42 -10.20 49.01
C THR A 479 6.62 -9.56 50.39
N GLU A 480 7.74 -8.88 50.65
CA GLU A 480 7.86 -8.13 51.91
C GLU A 480 6.75 -7.07 51.96
N PRO A 481 5.86 -7.08 52.97
CA PRO A 481 4.74 -6.15 53.02
C PRO A 481 5.23 -4.71 53.12
N LEU A 482 4.50 -3.79 52.47
CA LEU A 482 4.87 -2.38 52.45
C LEU A 482 4.74 -1.79 53.86
N GLY A 483 5.80 -1.14 54.34
CA GLY A 483 5.71 -0.42 55.60
C GLY A 483 4.70 0.73 55.50
N ALA A 484 3.94 1.00 56.57
CA ALA A 484 2.93 2.08 56.59
C ALA A 484 3.45 3.46 56.11
N ALA A 485 4.72 3.78 56.36
CA ALA A 485 5.33 5.03 55.88
C ALA A 485 5.60 5.03 54.36
N GLU A 486 5.88 3.86 53.77
CA GLU A 486 6.06 3.67 52.34
C GLU A 486 4.71 3.71 51.62
N LEU A 487 3.69 3.06 52.19
CA LEU A 487 2.31 3.10 51.69
C LEU A 487 1.77 4.54 51.64
N GLU A 488 1.90 5.30 52.73
CA GLU A 488 1.51 6.72 52.76
C GLU A 488 2.26 7.54 51.68
N ALA A 489 3.56 7.28 51.48
CA ALA A 489 4.36 7.98 50.49
C ALA A 489 3.92 7.67 49.04
N LEU A 490 3.60 6.40 48.75
CA LEU A 490 3.09 5.96 47.44
C LEU A 490 1.71 6.57 47.15
N ARG A 491 0.77 6.49 48.10
CA ARG A 491 -0.56 7.11 47.99
C ARG A 491 -0.46 8.63 47.77
N GLN A 492 0.48 9.29 48.43
CA GLN A 492 0.73 10.72 48.21
C GLN A 492 1.32 11.01 46.82
N GLU A 493 2.17 10.13 46.29
CA GLU A 493 2.71 10.23 44.93
C GLU A 493 1.62 10.03 43.86
N GLU A 494 0.74 9.05 44.04
CA GLU A 494 -0.42 8.78 43.18
C GLU A 494 -1.31 10.02 43.02
N ILE A 495 -1.66 10.67 44.13
CA ILE A 495 -2.43 11.93 44.13
C ILE A 495 -1.73 12.99 43.27
N VAL A 496 -0.43 13.19 43.45
CA VAL A 496 0.35 14.19 42.70
C VAL A 496 0.36 13.86 41.20
N LEU A 497 0.48 12.59 40.83
CA LEU A 497 0.47 12.16 39.43
C LEU A 497 -0.89 12.36 38.77
N TRP A 498 -1.98 11.98 39.44
CA TRP A 498 -3.34 12.24 38.92
C TRP A 498 -3.67 13.73 38.87
N GLU A 499 -3.21 14.54 39.82
CA GLU A 499 -3.34 16.00 39.74
C GLU A 499 -2.65 16.58 38.51
N ARG A 500 -1.43 16.14 38.22
CA ARG A 500 -0.68 16.57 37.02
C ARG A 500 -1.40 16.17 35.74
N ALA A 501 -1.87 14.93 35.64
CA ALA A 501 -2.65 14.45 34.51
C ALA A 501 -3.95 15.24 34.34
N ALA A 502 -4.71 15.44 35.42
CA ALA A 502 -5.96 16.21 35.41
C ALA A 502 -5.75 17.68 34.99
N GLY A 503 -4.62 18.28 35.38
CA GLY A 503 -4.23 19.63 34.95
C GLY A 503 -4.05 19.72 33.43
N LEU A 504 -3.28 18.80 32.83
CA LEU A 504 -3.10 18.76 31.38
C LEU A 504 -4.41 18.48 30.64
N TYR A 505 -5.24 17.57 31.14
CA TYR A 505 -6.57 17.33 30.55
C TYR A 505 -7.47 18.57 30.63
N ALA A 506 -7.34 19.41 31.66
CA ALA A 506 -8.05 20.68 31.74
C ALA A 506 -7.62 21.66 30.64
N GLU A 507 -6.32 21.76 30.38
CA GLU A 507 -5.75 22.61 29.30
C GLU A 507 -6.19 22.16 27.90
N LEU A 508 -6.35 20.85 27.70
CA LEU A 508 -6.80 20.29 26.42
C LEU A 508 -8.27 20.55 26.10
N GLY A 509 -9.07 20.89 27.11
CA GLY A 509 -10.45 21.31 26.96
C GLY A 509 -11.49 20.21 27.20
N PRO A 510 -12.77 20.49 26.91
CA PRO A 510 -13.91 19.69 27.35
C PRO A 510 -13.96 18.27 26.77
N ASP A 511 -13.36 18.04 25.60
CA ASP A 511 -13.25 16.70 24.99
C ASP A 511 -12.50 15.69 25.86
N ARG A 512 -11.77 16.16 26.89
CA ARG A 512 -11.01 15.33 27.84
C ARG A 512 -11.64 15.27 29.24
N LEU A 513 -12.89 15.72 29.41
CA LEU A 513 -13.57 15.74 30.72
C LEU A 513 -13.67 14.37 31.37
N GLU A 514 -13.90 13.31 30.59
CA GLU A 514 -13.97 11.95 31.13
C GLU A 514 -12.64 11.50 31.74
N ALA A 515 -11.55 11.63 30.99
CA ALA A 515 -10.21 11.29 31.47
C ALA A 515 -9.80 12.16 32.68
N ARG A 516 -10.16 13.45 32.65
CA ARG A 516 -9.96 14.37 33.77
C ARG A 516 -10.75 13.94 35.01
N PHE A 517 -12.01 13.55 34.84
CA PHE A 517 -12.86 13.06 35.92
C PHE A 517 -12.28 11.80 36.55
N GLN A 518 -11.80 10.85 35.74
CA GLN A 518 -11.14 9.64 36.26
C GLN A 518 -9.95 9.98 37.14
N CYS A 519 -9.07 10.90 36.71
CA CYS A 519 -7.93 11.34 37.52
C CYS A 519 -8.37 12.00 38.85
N VAL A 520 -9.34 12.92 38.80
CA VAL A 520 -9.84 13.62 40.00
C VAL A 520 -10.56 12.66 40.95
N ASN A 521 -11.33 11.72 40.41
CA ASN A 521 -12.04 10.70 41.20
C ASN A 521 -11.04 9.77 41.89
N ASN A 522 -10.04 9.26 41.19
CA ASN A 522 -9.02 8.39 41.77
C ASN A 522 -8.25 9.10 42.88
N ALA A 523 -7.77 10.32 42.62
CA ALA A 523 -7.11 11.13 43.66
C ALA A 523 -8.01 11.36 44.88
N ALA A 524 -9.33 11.55 44.70
CA ALA A 524 -10.25 11.73 45.81
C ALA A 524 -10.48 10.47 46.65
N TRP A 525 -10.49 9.28 46.03
CA TRP A 525 -10.57 8.01 46.74
C TRP A 525 -9.28 7.73 47.52
N THR A 526 -8.13 7.98 46.93
CA THR A 526 -6.83 7.86 47.60
C THR A 526 -6.70 8.84 48.77
N GLU A 527 -7.23 10.07 48.67
CA GLU A 527 -7.33 10.98 49.82
C GLU A 527 -8.19 10.39 50.96
N ASN A 528 -9.29 9.70 50.62
CA ASN A 528 -10.14 9.05 51.60
C ASN A 528 -9.44 7.86 52.28
N GLU A 529 -8.69 7.06 51.53
CA GLU A 529 -7.85 5.97 52.07
C GLU A 529 -6.80 6.49 53.07
N LEU A 530 -6.24 7.66 52.81
CA LEU A 530 -5.34 8.37 53.73
C LEU A 530 -6.06 9.04 54.92
N GLY A 531 -7.37 8.82 55.09
CA GLY A 531 -8.17 9.42 56.15
C GLY A 531 -8.42 10.92 55.97
N ARG A 532 -8.38 11.42 54.73
CA ARG A 532 -8.62 12.82 54.35
C ARG A 532 -9.87 12.98 53.46
N PRO A 533 -11.05 12.44 53.84
CA PRO A 533 -12.26 12.48 53.02
C PRO A 533 -12.73 13.90 52.66
N GLU A 534 -12.50 14.89 53.52
CA GLU A 534 -12.82 16.30 53.22
C GLU A 534 -12.02 16.83 52.02
N ALA A 535 -10.74 16.44 51.89
CA ALA A 535 -9.89 16.82 50.76
C ALA A 535 -10.40 16.17 49.47
N GLY A 536 -10.74 14.88 49.51
CA GLY A 536 -11.36 14.17 48.39
C GLY A 536 -12.68 14.81 47.95
N ALA A 537 -13.56 15.13 48.91
CA ALA A 537 -14.83 15.80 48.63
C ALA A 537 -14.64 17.18 47.95
N ALA A 538 -13.66 17.96 48.41
CA ALA A 538 -13.36 19.28 47.86
C ALA A 538 -12.89 19.19 46.39
N ARG A 539 -12.03 18.22 46.07
CA ARG A 539 -11.53 17.99 44.70
C ARG A 539 -12.66 17.69 43.71
N VAL A 540 -13.52 16.74 44.06
CA VAL A 540 -14.63 16.34 43.18
C VAL A 540 -15.68 17.45 43.08
N THR A 541 -15.94 18.18 44.17
CA THR A 541 -16.87 19.32 44.14
C THR A 541 -16.38 20.43 43.22
N ALA A 542 -15.07 20.74 43.26
CA ALA A 542 -14.49 21.74 42.36
C ALA A 542 -14.69 21.36 40.88
N LEU A 543 -14.44 20.09 40.52
CA LEU A 543 -14.69 19.62 39.16
C LEU A 543 -16.18 19.68 38.79
N ALA A 544 -17.08 19.30 39.70
CA ALA A 544 -18.53 19.39 39.47
C ALA A 544 -18.98 20.84 39.22
N ASP A 545 -18.45 21.81 39.97
CA ASP A 545 -18.73 23.23 39.79
C ASP A 545 -18.21 23.76 38.45
N GLU A 546 -17.04 23.32 38.01
CA GLU A 546 -16.52 23.62 36.68
C GLU A 546 -17.41 23.07 35.58
N ILE A 547 -17.86 21.80 35.69
CA ILE A 547 -18.76 21.17 34.72
C ILE A 547 -20.09 21.93 34.62
N ARG A 548 -20.65 22.36 35.76
CA ARG A 548 -21.89 23.18 35.78
C ARG A 548 -21.72 24.54 35.10
N ALA A 549 -20.50 25.07 35.05
CA ALA A 549 -20.21 26.34 34.41
C ALA A 549 -20.03 26.21 32.89
N LEU A 550 -19.93 24.99 32.35
CA LEU A 550 -19.86 24.74 30.91
C LEU A 550 -21.24 24.90 30.24
N PRO A 551 -21.30 25.21 28.94
CA PRO A 551 -22.54 25.22 28.17
C PRO A 551 -23.31 23.89 28.21
N GLU A 552 -24.65 23.97 28.11
CA GLU A 552 -25.59 22.82 28.08
C GLU A 552 -25.42 22.00 26.80
N ASP A 553 -24.38 21.17 26.73
CA ASP A 553 -24.05 20.18 25.67
C ASP A 553 -22.58 19.74 25.74
N MET A 554 -21.72 20.49 26.44
CA MET A 554 -20.28 20.27 26.49
C MET A 554 -19.83 19.17 27.47
N ALA A 555 -20.72 18.65 28.30
CA ALA A 555 -20.42 17.61 29.28
C ALA A 555 -21.50 16.51 29.26
N PRO A 556 -21.12 15.22 29.30
CA PRO A 556 -22.09 14.13 29.47
C PRO A 556 -22.85 14.25 30.79
N GLU A 557 -24.18 14.09 30.76
CA GLU A 557 -25.05 14.22 31.94
C GLU A 557 -24.63 13.27 33.08
N TRP A 558 -24.21 12.05 32.74
CA TRP A 558 -23.76 11.04 33.71
C TRP A 558 -22.54 11.49 34.52
N LEU A 559 -21.70 12.38 33.98
CA LEU A 559 -20.43 12.77 34.58
C LEU A 559 -20.66 13.70 35.77
N LEU A 560 -21.59 14.66 35.64
CA LEU A 560 -21.99 15.52 36.75
C LEU A 560 -22.68 14.73 37.86
N GLU A 561 -23.59 13.81 37.50
CA GLU A 561 -24.24 12.93 38.48
C GLU A 561 -23.25 12.05 39.24
N SER A 562 -22.21 11.57 38.54
CA SER A 562 -21.15 10.74 39.12
C SER A 562 -20.29 11.56 40.08
N ALA A 563 -19.88 12.77 39.68
CA ALA A 563 -19.14 13.69 40.55
C ALA A 563 -19.93 14.03 41.82
N ASP A 564 -21.23 14.35 41.70
CA ASP A 564 -22.09 14.65 42.86
C ASP A 564 -22.33 13.45 43.77
N ARG A 565 -22.28 12.24 43.23
CA ARG A 565 -22.37 11.00 44.01
C ARG A 565 -21.08 10.77 44.80
N THR A 566 -19.92 10.85 44.15
CA THR A 566 -18.62 10.70 44.82
C THR A 566 -18.45 11.77 45.89
N ALA A 567 -18.72 13.04 45.59
CA ALA A 567 -18.58 14.13 46.55
C ALA A 567 -19.51 14.00 47.78
N ARG A 568 -20.70 13.40 47.62
CA ARG A 568 -21.58 13.08 48.76
C ARG A 568 -21.03 11.94 49.59
N HIS A 569 -20.59 10.86 48.94
CA HIS A 569 -20.01 9.72 49.63
C HIS A 569 -18.82 10.13 50.52
N MET A 570 -17.92 10.96 50.00
CA MET A 570 -16.78 11.47 50.76
C MET A 570 -17.20 12.33 51.96
N ARG A 571 -18.26 13.14 51.84
CA ARG A 571 -18.78 13.93 52.97
C ARG A 571 -19.43 13.07 54.05
N ASP A 572 -20.11 12.00 53.63
CA ASP A 572 -20.70 11.03 54.56
C ASP A 572 -19.59 10.26 55.31
N ALA A 573 -18.46 9.95 54.65
CA ALA A 573 -17.30 9.32 55.29
C ALA A 573 -16.56 10.24 56.27
N ALA A 574 -16.67 11.56 56.13
CA ALA A 574 -16.07 12.54 57.03
C ALA A 574 -16.91 12.81 58.31
N SER A 575 -18.18 12.40 58.33
CA SER A 575 -19.16 12.66 59.41
C SER A 575 -19.22 11.53 60.42
#